data_AF-A0AAV5Z4A1-F1
#
_entry.id   AF-A0AAV5Z4A1-F1
#
_cell.length_a   1.000
_cell.length_b   1.000
_cell.length_c   1.000
_cell.angle_alpha   90.00
_cell.angle_beta   90.00
_cell.angle_gamma   90.00
#
_symmetry.space_group_name_H-M   'P 1'
#
loop_
_entity.id
_entity.type
_entity.pdbx_description
1 polymer ?
#
loop_
_entity_poly.entity_id
_entity_poly.type
_entity_poly.pdbx_seq_one_letter_code
_entity_poly.pdbx_strand_id
1 'polypeptide(L)'
;MRSPSASDVRHDLVLVGGGHAHIQVLTRWAMEPVPGARLTLVVDRPLAVYSGMVPGFVAGQYSREDLEIDVRPLALRAGARCIVAPATGLDTGARLRSNGSAANDVTGFGLAGHLGEMLRASKGTAVLDLAAIPALPGAVALLGRGIRSTGHPENARARRAMLVEPDAARRDALDLLFDPQTSGGLLLAVPRECSQAMLSALRDAGDGAAAIIGEVAPPRPDGALIRVVATEVTRTPA
;
A
#
# COMPACT_ATOMS: atom_id res chain seq x y z
N MET A 1 -0.56 -32.27 -8.66
CA MET A 1 0.10 -32.06 -7.34
C MET A 1 -0.94 -32.21 -6.26
N ARG A 2 -0.68 -32.97 -5.19
CA ARG A 2 -1.59 -33.09 -4.05
C ARG A 2 -1.54 -31.78 -3.25
N SER A 3 -2.70 -31.24 -2.88
CA SER A 3 -2.78 -30.16 -1.89
C SER A 3 -2.19 -30.65 -0.57
N PRO A 4 -1.34 -29.86 0.10
CA PRO A 4 -0.74 -30.26 1.38
C PRO A 4 -1.83 -30.53 2.43
N SER A 5 -1.65 -31.57 3.26
CA SER A 5 -2.54 -31.81 4.40
C SER A 5 -2.39 -30.69 5.43
N ALA A 6 -3.44 -30.43 6.22
CA ALA A 6 -3.44 -29.34 7.19
C ALA A 6 -2.30 -29.41 8.25
N SER A 7 -1.73 -30.60 8.46
CA SER A 7 -0.58 -30.87 9.33
C SER A 7 0.76 -30.33 8.80
N ASP A 8 0.88 -30.13 7.49
CA ASP A 8 2.15 -29.80 6.82
C ASP A 8 2.31 -28.29 6.56
N VAL A 9 1.23 -27.53 6.78
CA VAL A 9 1.20 -26.08 6.58
C VAL A 9 1.76 -25.40 7.83
N ARG A 10 2.94 -24.80 7.69
CA ARG A 10 3.59 -23.98 8.72
C ARG A 10 3.24 -22.50 8.61
N HIS A 11 2.91 -22.04 7.40
CA HIS A 11 2.67 -20.62 7.11
C HIS A 11 1.44 -20.46 6.20
N ASP A 12 0.63 -19.44 6.47
CA ASP A 12 -0.47 -19.00 5.62
C ASP A 12 -0.13 -17.65 5.01
N LEU A 13 -0.04 -17.59 3.67
CA LEU A 13 0.08 -16.35 2.92
C LEU A 13 -1.30 -15.99 2.35
N VAL A 14 -1.83 -14.85 2.75
CA VAL A 14 -3.10 -14.32 2.27
C VAL A 14 -2.82 -13.10 1.40
N LEU A 15 -3.21 -13.17 0.12
CA LEU A 15 -3.21 -12.06 -0.81
C LEU A 15 -4.59 -11.42 -0.80
N VAL A 16 -4.69 -10.13 -0.51
CA VAL A 16 -5.94 -9.38 -0.54
C VAL A 16 -5.91 -8.45 -1.75
N GLY A 17 -6.77 -8.72 -2.73
CA GLY A 17 -6.81 -8.05 -4.02
C GLY A 17 -6.28 -8.93 -5.16
N GLY A 18 -6.52 -8.50 -6.40
CA GLY A 18 -6.17 -9.24 -7.62
C GLY A 18 -5.16 -8.53 -8.52
N GLY A 19 -4.55 -7.43 -8.07
CA GLY A 19 -3.64 -6.62 -8.88
C GLY A 19 -2.44 -7.37 -9.49
N HIS A 20 -1.71 -6.69 -10.37
CA HIS A 20 -0.63 -7.31 -11.17
C HIS A 20 0.44 -8.00 -10.32
N ALA A 21 0.79 -7.44 -9.14
CA ALA A 21 1.71 -8.09 -8.20
C ALA A 21 1.17 -9.45 -7.70
N HIS A 22 -0.11 -9.54 -7.36
CA HIS A 22 -0.75 -10.79 -6.97
C HIS A 22 -0.75 -11.81 -8.10
N ILE A 23 -1.00 -11.36 -9.34
CA ILE A 23 -0.92 -12.22 -10.53
C ILE A 23 0.50 -12.81 -10.67
N GLN A 24 1.54 -12.00 -10.52
CA GLN A 24 2.93 -12.49 -10.58
C GLN A 24 3.24 -13.50 -9.47
N VAL A 25 2.75 -13.28 -8.25
CA VAL A 25 2.88 -14.25 -7.14
C VAL A 25 2.17 -15.56 -7.50
N LEU A 26 0.92 -15.51 -7.95
CA LEU A 26 0.15 -16.70 -8.34
C LEU A 26 0.83 -17.48 -9.48
N THR A 27 1.35 -16.76 -10.49
CA THR A 27 2.08 -17.37 -11.61
C THR A 27 3.36 -18.06 -11.13
N ARG A 28 4.18 -17.41 -10.29
CA ARG A 28 5.39 -18.05 -9.74
C ARG A 28 5.04 -19.23 -8.84
N TRP A 29 4.03 -19.10 -7.99
CA TRP A 29 3.60 -20.16 -7.07
C TRP A 29 3.09 -21.41 -7.79
N ALA A 30 2.44 -21.23 -8.96
CA ALA A 30 2.02 -22.34 -9.81
C ALA A 30 3.20 -23.12 -10.41
N MET A 31 4.33 -22.44 -10.61
CA MET A 31 5.55 -23.05 -11.17
C MET A 31 6.44 -23.65 -10.07
N GLU A 32 6.59 -22.94 -8.95
CA GLU A 32 7.46 -23.30 -7.84
C GLU A 32 6.75 -23.00 -6.51
N PRO A 33 5.91 -23.94 -6.02
CA PRO A 33 5.21 -23.78 -4.75
C PRO A 33 6.18 -23.75 -3.57
N VAL A 34 5.92 -22.88 -2.58
CA VAL A 34 6.75 -22.80 -1.37
C VAL A 34 6.42 -23.95 -0.41
N PRO A 35 7.38 -24.84 -0.07
CA PRO A 35 7.12 -25.97 0.81
C PRO A 35 6.67 -25.54 2.21
N GLY A 36 5.55 -26.11 2.67
CA GLY A 36 4.97 -25.82 4.00
C GLY A 36 4.28 -24.46 4.10
N ALA A 37 4.01 -23.79 2.97
CA ALA A 37 3.18 -22.59 2.93
C ALA A 37 1.88 -22.84 2.15
N ARG A 38 0.78 -22.28 2.64
CA ARG A 38 -0.53 -22.29 1.96
C ARG A 38 -0.85 -20.90 1.45
N LEU A 39 -1.32 -20.82 0.21
CA LEU A 39 -1.72 -19.56 -0.43
C LEU A 39 -3.24 -19.41 -0.44
N THR A 40 -3.72 -18.23 -0.03
CA THR A 40 -5.12 -17.82 -0.15
C THR A 40 -5.19 -16.48 -0.87
N LEU A 41 -6.04 -16.37 -1.88
CA LEU A 41 -6.39 -15.15 -2.59
C LEU A 41 -7.78 -14.72 -2.14
N VAL A 42 -7.92 -13.47 -1.68
CA VAL A 42 -9.18 -12.84 -1.33
C VAL A 42 -9.41 -11.68 -2.30
N VAL A 43 -10.50 -11.71 -3.06
CA VAL A 43 -10.84 -10.65 -4.03
C VAL A 43 -12.30 -10.23 -3.89
N ASP A 44 -12.59 -8.94 -4.03
CA ASP A 44 -13.96 -8.42 -4.07
C ASP A 44 -14.73 -8.91 -5.31
N ARG A 45 -13.99 -9.09 -6.42
CA ARG A 45 -14.47 -9.62 -7.69
C ARG A 45 -13.38 -10.49 -8.34
N PRO A 46 -13.71 -11.50 -9.15
CA PRO A 46 -12.73 -12.39 -9.77
C PRO A 46 -11.96 -11.77 -10.95
N LEU A 47 -12.16 -10.48 -11.24
CA LEU A 47 -11.58 -9.79 -12.39
C LEU A 47 -10.62 -8.70 -11.92
N ALA A 48 -9.35 -8.89 -12.26
CA ALA A 48 -8.31 -7.90 -12.04
C ALA A 48 -8.18 -7.00 -13.26
N VAL A 49 -8.18 -5.69 -13.05
CA VAL A 49 -7.99 -4.72 -14.13
C VAL A 49 -6.50 -4.42 -14.27
N TYR A 50 -5.95 -4.61 -15.46
CA TYR A 50 -4.58 -4.21 -15.76
C TYR A 50 -4.51 -2.72 -16.08
N SER A 51 -4.12 -1.93 -15.08
CA SER A 51 -4.09 -0.46 -15.16
C SER A 51 -3.23 0.09 -16.30
N GLY A 52 -2.18 -0.63 -16.71
CA GLY A 52 -1.33 -0.25 -17.84
C GLY A 52 -2.05 -0.18 -19.19
N MET A 53 -3.19 -0.86 -19.33
CA MET A 53 -4.03 -0.82 -20.54
C MET A 53 -5.19 0.17 -20.45
N VAL A 54 -5.44 0.77 -19.27
CA VAL A 54 -6.53 1.73 -19.08
C VAL A 54 -6.42 2.96 -20.00
N PRO A 55 -5.24 3.55 -20.27
CA PRO A 55 -5.15 4.65 -21.25
C PRO A 55 -5.62 4.25 -22.65
N GLY A 56 -5.28 3.04 -23.12
CA GLY A 56 -5.75 2.53 -24.40
C GLY A 56 -7.25 2.23 -24.41
N PHE A 57 -7.81 1.72 -23.31
CA PHE A 57 -9.26 1.57 -23.14
C PHE A 57 -9.98 2.92 -23.23
N VAL A 58 -9.50 3.95 -22.51
CA VAL A 58 -10.06 5.31 -22.55
C VAL A 58 -9.94 5.92 -23.95
N ALA A 59 -8.85 5.62 -24.67
CA ALA A 59 -8.66 6.02 -26.06
C ALA A 59 -9.47 5.20 -27.08
N GLY A 60 -10.29 4.24 -26.62
CA GLY A 60 -11.10 3.37 -27.48
C GLY A 60 -10.32 2.31 -28.27
N GLN A 61 -9.06 2.05 -27.89
CA GLN A 61 -8.19 1.06 -28.54
C GLN A 61 -8.41 -0.36 -28.03
N TYR A 62 -8.98 -0.50 -26.83
CA TYR A 62 -9.26 -1.77 -26.17
C TYR A 62 -10.71 -1.80 -25.68
N SER A 63 -11.34 -2.96 -25.73
CA SER A 63 -12.59 -3.23 -25.02
C SER A 63 -12.33 -3.38 -23.52
N ARG A 64 -13.39 -3.42 -22.71
CA ARG A 64 -13.28 -3.70 -21.27
C ARG A 64 -12.74 -5.10 -20.99
N GLU A 65 -13.10 -6.07 -21.83
CA GLU A 65 -12.64 -7.45 -21.68
C GLU A 65 -11.13 -7.58 -21.90
N ASP A 66 -10.53 -6.75 -22.76
CA ASP A 66 -9.10 -6.81 -23.10
C ASP A 66 -8.16 -6.44 -21.94
N LEU A 67 -8.65 -5.66 -20.95
CA LEU A 67 -7.87 -5.27 -19.77
C LEU A 67 -8.22 -6.04 -18.50
N GLU A 68 -9.21 -6.95 -18.56
CA GLU A 68 -9.64 -7.75 -17.41
C GLU A 68 -8.97 -9.13 -17.41
N ILE A 69 -8.37 -9.49 -16.28
CA ILE A 69 -7.73 -10.78 -16.08
C ILE A 69 -8.57 -11.56 -15.06
N ASP A 70 -9.13 -12.69 -15.48
CA ASP A 70 -9.77 -13.62 -14.54
C ASP A 70 -8.71 -14.27 -13.66
N VAL A 71 -8.75 -13.97 -12.36
CA VAL A 71 -7.78 -14.48 -11.40
C VAL A 71 -8.11 -15.90 -10.94
N ARG A 72 -9.32 -16.42 -11.19
CA ARG A 72 -9.73 -17.76 -10.74
C ARG A 72 -8.92 -18.88 -11.39
N PRO A 73 -8.71 -18.88 -12.73
CA PRO A 73 -7.84 -19.88 -13.36
C PRO A 73 -6.39 -19.80 -12.89
N LEU A 74 -5.91 -18.62 -12.51
CA LEU A 74 -4.56 -18.44 -11.96
C LEU A 74 -4.46 -18.97 -10.53
N ALA A 75 -5.42 -18.64 -9.67
CA ALA A 75 -5.52 -19.17 -8.31
C ALA A 75 -5.61 -20.70 -8.31
N LEU A 76 -6.43 -21.28 -9.20
CA LEU A 76 -6.55 -22.72 -9.36
C LEU A 76 -5.22 -23.36 -9.76
N ARG A 77 -4.51 -22.78 -10.75
CA ARG A 77 -3.19 -23.25 -11.18
C ARG A 77 -2.14 -23.16 -10.07
N ALA A 78 -2.20 -22.12 -9.24
CA ALA A 78 -1.33 -21.95 -8.08
C ALA A 78 -1.65 -22.89 -6.91
N GLY A 79 -2.75 -23.65 -6.97
CA GLY A 79 -3.27 -24.41 -5.83
C GLY A 79 -3.73 -23.50 -4.67
N ALA A 80 -4.00 -22.23 -4.96
CA ALA A 80 -4.43 -21.25 -3.98
C ALA A 80 -5.92 -21.39 -3.67
N ARG A 81 -6.30 -21.17 -2.42
CA ARG A 81 -7.71 -20.97 -2.06
C ARG A 81 -8.14 -19.63 -2.64
N CYS A 82 -9.29 -19.57 -3.32
CA CYS A 82 -9.84 -18.31 -3.82
C CYS A 82 -11.14 -17.99 -3.07
N ILE A 83 -11.16 -16.86 -2.38
CA ILE A 83 -12.32 -16.33 -1.66
C ILE A 83 -12.79 -15.09 -2.42
N VAL A 84 -13.98 -15.16 -2.99
CA VAL A 84 -14.61 -14.02 -3.65
C VAL A 84 -15.55 -13.35 -2.65
N ALA A 85 -15.00 -12.41 -1.90
CA ALA A 85 -15.71 -11.61 -0.92
C ALA A 85 -14.93 -10.31 -0.67
N PRO A 86 -15.61 -9.18 -0.39
CA PRO A 86 -14.92 -7.98 0.03
C PRO A 86 -14.18 -8.24 1.35
N ALA A 87 -12.91 -7.86 1.40
CA ALA A 87 -12.19 -7.77 2.66
C ALA A 87 -12.68 -6.51 3.39
N THR A 88 -13.42 -6.69 4.48
CA THR A 88 -14.02 -5.58 5.26
C THR A 88 -13.17 -5.17 6.45
N GLY A 89 -12.17 -5.96 6.82
CA GLY A 89 -11.25 -5.71 7.92
C GLY A 89 -10.25 -6.85 8.08
N LEU A 90 -9.22 -6.63 8.90
CA LEU A 90 -8.25 -7.64 9.29
C LEU A 90 -8.35 -7.87 10.80
N ASP A 91 -8.63 -9.11 11.20
CA ASP A 91 -8.55 -9.51 12.61
C ASP A 91 -7.11 -9.89 12.93
N THR A 92 -6.50 -9.10 13.81
CA THR A 92 -5.08 -9.12 14.11
C THR A 92 -4.77 -9.91 15.39
N GLY A 93 -5.81 -10.47 16.03
CA GLY A 93 -5.68 -11.17 17.31
C GLY A 93 -5.17 -12.61 17.22
N ALA A 94 -5.28 -13.29 16.07
CA ALA A 94 -5.25 -14.76 16.08
C ALA A 94 -3.97 -15.48 15.63
N ARG A 95 -3.15 -14.99 14.66
CA ARG A 95 -1.84 -15.63 14.34
C ARG A 95 -0.94 -14.97 13.28
N LEU A 96 -1.23 -13.75 12.83
CA LEU A 96 -0.21 -12.82 12.32
C LEU A 96 -0.25 -11.60 13.22
N ARG A 97 0.85 -11.33 13.94
CA ARG A 97 1.01 -10.16 14.81
C ARG A 97 1.25 -8.91 13.98
N SER A 98 0.29 -8.54 13.15
CA SER A 98 0.29 -7.27 12.46
C SER A 98 -1.03 -6.57 12.74
N ASN A 99 -1.06 -5.77 13.81
CA ASN A 99 -2.18 -4.93 14.20
C ASN A 99 -2.43 -3.81 13.17
N GLY A 100 -2.75 -4.13 11.92
CA GLY A 100 -3.15 -3.19 10.89
C GLY A 100 -4.66 -3.04 10.84
N SER A 101 -5.17 -1.82 11.06
CA SER A 101 -6.56 -1.43 10.78
C SER A 101 -6.84 -1.29 9.29
N ALA A 102 -5.83 -0.95 8.47
CA ALA A 102 -5.90 -0.91 7.01
C ALA A 102 -4.50 -1.04 6.37
N ALA A 103 -4.43 -1.52 5.13
CA ALA A 103 -3.18 -1.64 4.37
C ALA A 103 -3.40 -1.32 2.89
N ASN A 104 -2.41 -0.69 2.24
CA ASN A 104 -2.37 -0.46 0.79
C ASN A 104 -0.92 -0.48 0.29
N ASP A 105 -0.68 -0.78 -0.98
CA ASP A 105 0.64 -0.65 -1.60
C ASP A 105 0.86 0.75 -2.20
N VAL A 106 1.99 1.39 -1.91
CA VAL A 106 2.31 2.70 -2.46
C VAL A 106 2.99 2.53 -3.81
N THR A 107 2.26 2.85 -4.88
CA THR A 107 2.74 2.70 -6.26
C THR A 107 2.64 4.01 -7.06
N GLY A 108 2.20 3.97 -8.32
CA GLY A 108 2.32 5.05 -9.30
C GLY A 108 1.64 6.37 -8.94
N PHE A 109 0.71 6.37 -7.98
CA PHE A 109 0.06 7.59 -7.48
C PHE A 109 0.83 8.30 -6.35
N GLY A 110 1.97 7.74 -5.94
CA GLY A 110 2.76 8.25 -4.82
C GLY A 110 2.07 8.06 -3.47
N LEU A 111 2.78 8.43 -2.41
CA LEU A 111 2.29 8.26 -1.04
C LEU A 111 1.01 9.06 -0.76
N ALA A 112 0.96 10.32 -1.18
CA ALA A 112 -0.20 11.19 -0.94
C ALA A 112 -1.46 10.70 -1.67
N GLY A 113 -1.30 10.14 -2.88
CA GLY A 113 -2.41 9.57 -3.63
C GLY A 113 -3.03 8.38 -2.89
N HIS A 114 -2.21 7.37 -2.61
CA HIS A 114 -2.63 6.13 -1.94
C HIS A 114 -3.16 6.35 -0.52
N LEU A 115 -2.49 7.20 0.28
CA LEU A 115 -3.01 7.57 1.60
C LEU A 115 -4.34 8.33 1.48
N GLY A 116 -4.46 9.24 0.51
CA GLY A 116 -5.71 9.96 0.26
C GLY A 116 -6.89 9.04 -0.08
N GLU A 117 -6.66 7.94 -0.80
CA GLU A 117 -7.68 6.92 -1.06
C GLU A 117 -8.10 6.19 0.22
N MET A 118 -7.12 5.74 1.02
CA MET A 118 -7.39 5.09 2.30
C MET A 118 -8.23 5.98 3.23
N LEU A 119 -7.85 7.26 3.34
CA LEU A 119 -8.53 8.22 4.21
C LEU A 119 -9.95 8.56 3.76
N ARG A 120 -10.20 8.65 2.44
CA ARG A 120 -11.55 8.84 1.91
C ARG A 120 -12.44 7.63 2.20
N ALA A 121 -11.93 6.43 2.01
CA ALA A 121 -12.67 5.20 2.28
C ALA A 121 -13.02 5.06 3.77
N SER A 122 -12.09 5.42 4.65
CA SER A 122 -12.29 5.36 6.11
C SER A 122 -12.98 6.58 6.70
N LYS A 123 -13.22 7.63 5.90
CA LYS A 123 -13.68 8.96 6.36
C LYS A 123 -12.79 9.52 7.49
N GLY A 124 -11.48 9.34 7.37
CA GLY A 124 -10.48 9.85 8.32
C GLY A 124 -9.62 10.96 7.74
N THR A 125 -8.69 11.47 8.54
CA THR A 125 -7.57 12.31 8.09
C THR A 125 -6.25 11.73 8.60
N ALA A 126 -5.12 12.29 8.17
CA ALA A 126 -3.82 11.91 8.72
C ALA A 126 -2.93 13.13 8.96
N VAL A 127 -2.04 13.00 9.94
CA VAL A 127 -0.89 13.89 10.14
C VAL A 127 0.37 13.12 9.73
N LEU A 128 1.07 13.60 8.71
CA LEU A 128 2.35 13.06 8.26
C LEU A 128 3.51 13.89 8.79
N ASP A 129 4.50 13.23 9.35
CA ASP A 129 5.81 13.82 9.63
C ASP A 129 6.72 13.61 8.43
N LEU A 130 7.01 14.70 7.73
CA LEU A 130 7.82 14.68 6.53
C LEU A 130 9.25 14.18 6.78
N ALA A 131 9.79 14.39 7.97
CA ALA A 131 11.14 13.94 8.32
C ALA A 131 11.24 12.44 8.57
N ALA A 132 10.12 11.80 8.90
CA ALA A 132 10.05 10.36 9.19
C ALA A 132 9.88 9.50 7.92
N ILE A 133 9.60 10.11 6.77
CA ILE A 133 9.36 9.40 5.51
C ILE A 133 10.69 8.87 4.96
N PRO A 134 10.86 7.53 4.85
CA PRO A 134 12.08 6.96 4.31
C PRO A 134 12.21 7.31 2.83
N ALA A 135 13.42 7.69 2.43
CA ALA A 135 13.75 8.03 1.06
C ALA A 135 15.03 7.31 0.65
N LEU A 136 15.12 6.93 -0.62
CA LEU A 136 16.36 6.40 -1.17
C LEU A 136 17.47 7.47 -1.15
N PRO A 137 18.74 7.09 -0.94
CA PRO A 137 19.85 8.02 -1.02
C PRO A 137 19.83 8.82 -2.33
N GLY A 138 19.88 10.15 -2.22
CA GLY A 138 19.88 11.07 -3.36
C GLY A 138 18.50 11.46 -3.91
N ALA A 139 17.41 10.78 -3.53
CA ALA A 139 16.07 11.08 -4.05
C ALA A 139 15.63 12.53 -3.73
N VAL A 140 15.76 12.95 -2.47
CA VAL A 140 15.44 14.33 -2.05
C VAL A 140 16.32 15.36 -2.77
N ALA A 141 17.60 15.04 -2.99
CA ALA A 141 18.52 15.95 -3.66
C ALA A 141 18.18 16.15 -5.14
N LEU A 142 17.70 15.10 -5.83
CA LEU A 142 17.21 15.19 -7.20
C LEU A 142 15.95 16.06 -7.27
N LEU A 143 15.01 15.85 -6.36
CA LEU A 143 13.78 16.66 -6.27
C LEU A 143 14.07 18.14 -5.99
N GLY A 144 15.02 18.44 -5.08
CA GLY A 144 15.47 19.81 -4.81
C GLY A 144 16.12 20.50 -6.02
N ARG A 145 16.67 19.73 -6.96
CA ARG A 145 17.18 20.22 -8.26
C ARG A 145 16.08 20.33 -9.32
N GLY A 146 14.83 20.02 -8.97
CA GLY A 146 13.68 20.03 -9.86
C GLY A 146 13.59 18.82 -10.80
N ILE A 147 14.41 17.78 -10.60
CA ILE A 147 14.38 16.55 -11.40
C ILE A 147 13.24 15.68 -10.87
N ARG A 148 12.21 15.44 -11.70
CA ARG A 148 10.98 14.75 -11.33
C ARG A 148 10.57 13.73 -12.39
N SER A 149 9.89 12.67 -11.94
CA SER A 149 9.26 11.67 -12.81
C SER A 149 8.10 12.27 -13.61
N THR A 150 7.78 11.68 -14.77
CA THR A 150 6.70 12.15 -15.66
C THR A 150 5.32 12.17 -14.99
N GLY A 151 5.05 11.23 -14.07
CA GLY A 151 3.79 11.17 -13.31
C GLY A 151 3.71 12.14 -12.11
N HIS A 152 4.81 12.77 -11.72
CA HIS A 152 4.85 13.64 -10.55
C HIS A 152 3.88 14.84 -10.64
N PRO A 153 3.80 15.61 -11.75
CA PRO A 153 2.89 16.75 -11.85
C PRO A 153 1.40 16.37 -11.70
N GLU A 154 1.03 15.17 -12.15
CA GLU A 154 -0.33 14.66 -11.98
C GLU A 154 -0.60 14.30 -10.51
N ASN A 155 0.32 13.58 -9.87
CA ASN A 155 0.23 13.24 -8.46
C ASN A 155 0.23 14.48 -7.55
N ALA A 156 0.96 15.54 -7.93
CA ALA A 156 1.02 16.80 -7.20
C ALA A 156 -0.35 17.50 -7.07
N ARG A 157 -1.34 17.13 -7.89
CA ARG A 157 -2.74 17.58 -7.72
C ARG A 157 -3.32 17.15 -6.36
N ALA A 158 -2.81 16.08 -5.75
CA ALA A 158 -3.18 15.65 -4.41
C ALA A 158 -2.93 16.74 -3.35
N ARG A 159 -2.01 17.68 -3.60
CA ARG A 159 -1.73 18.83 -2.72
C ARG A 159 -2.95 19.68 -2.40
N ARG A 160 -3.99 19.67 -3.26
CA ARG A 160 -5.26 20.39 -3.02
C ARG A 160 -6.03 19.87 -1.80
N ALA A 161 -5.81 18.61 -1.42
CA ALA A 161 -6.45 18.00 -0.26
C ALA A 161 -5.53 18.02 0.98
N MET A 162 -4.49 18.85 0.99
CA MET A 162 -3.45 18.85 2.02
C MET A 162 -3.34 20.20 2.71
N LEU A 163 -3.15 20.16 4.04
CA LEU A 163 -2.69 21.28 4.84
C LEU A 163 -1.19 21.10 5.11
N VAL A 164 -0.35 21.85 4.41
CA VAL A 164 1.12 21.76 4.58
C VAL A 164 1.59 22.88 5.47
N GLU A 165 2.18 22.55 6.63
CA GLU A 165 2.72 23.56 7.53
C GLU A 165 3.88 24.34 6.88
N PRO A 166 4.08 25.63 7.22
CA PRO A 166 5.09 26.47 6.57
C PRO A 166 6.49 25.87 6.55
N ASP A 167 6.88 25.16 7.61
CA ASP A 167 8.20 24.55 7.70
C ASP A 167 8.32 23.29 6.85
N ALA A 168 7.24 22.53 6.67
CA ALA A 168 7.19 21.41 5.73
C ALA A 168 7.18 21.90 4.28
N ALA A 169 6.50 23.02 4.02
CA ALA A 169 6.41 23.63 2.69
C ALA A 169 7.76 24.07 2.12
N ARG A 170 8.74 24.33 2.99
CA ARG A 170 10.11 24.74 2.62
C ARG A 170 11.07 23.56 2.38
N ARG A 171 10.64 22.32 2.60
CA ARG A 171 11.50 21.14 2.44
C ARG A 171 11.35 20.53 1.06
N ASP A 172 12.47 20.25 0.41
CA ASP A 172 12.50 19.49 -0.86
C ASP A 172 11.87 18.09 -0.72
N ALA A 173 11.92 17.52 0.50
CA ALA A 173 11.30 16.24 0.82
C ALA A 173 9.78 16.24 0.60
N LEU A 174 9.11 17.39 0.58
CA LEU A 174 7.67 17.46 0.35
C LEU A 174 7.28 16.84 -1.00
N ASP A 175 8.14 16.99 -2.00
CA ASP A 175 7.88 16.46 -3.33
C ASP A 175 7.97 14.92 -3.40
N LEU A 176 8.55 14.25 -2.39
CA LEU A 176 8.51 12.78 -2.28
C LEU A 176 7.08 12.26 -2.19
N LEU A 177 6.17 13.04 -1.59
CA LEU A 177 4.78 12.63 -1.39
C LEU A 177 4.05 12.37 -2.72
N PHE A 178 4.52 12.96 -3.81
CA PHE A 178 3.91 12.89 -5.14
C PHE A 178 4.75 12.08 -6.13
N ASP A 179 5.93 11.61 -5.75
CA ASP A 179 6.80 10.86 -6.66
C ASP A 179 6.21 9.46 -6.93
N PRO A 180 5.91 9.11 -8.20
CA PRO A 180 5.35 7.81 -8.54
C PRO A 180 6.32 6.69 -8.17
N GLN A 181 5.84 5.71 -7.38
CA GLN A 181 6.65 4.55 -7.01
C GLN A 181 6.34 3.37 -7.92
N THR A 182 7.37 2.72 -8.45
CA THR A 182 7.21 1.42 -9.13
C THR A 182 7.49 0.33 -8.11
N SER A 183 6.52 -0.54 -7.83
CA SER A 183 6.65 -1.59 -6.80
C SER A 183 7.09 -1.04 -5.44
N GLY A 184 6.49 0.06 -4.99
CA GLY A 184 6.82 0.65 -3.69
C GLY A 184 6.35 -0.20 -2.51
N GLY A 185 6.56 0.34 -1.30
CA GLY A 185 6.32 -0.37 -0.05
C GLY A 185 4.84 -0.49 0.33
N LEU A 186 4.58 -1.22 1.41
CA LEU A 186 3.27 -1.28 2.05
C LEU A 186 3.07 -0.10 3.01
N LEU A 187 1.93 0.55 2.90
CA LEU A 187 1.43 1.54 3.85
C LEU A 187 0.42 0.87 4.79
N LEU A 188 0.71 0.91 6.09
CA LEU A 188 -0.11 0.29 7.12
C LEU A 188 -0.66 1.35 8.08
N ALA A 189 -1.97 1.34 8.31
CA ALA A 189 -2.59 2.01 9.44
C ALA A 189 -2.76 1.00 10.57
N VAL A 190 -2.30 1.30 11.78
CA VAL A 190 -2.25 0.37 12.92
C VAL A 190 -2.79 1.07 14.18
N PRO A 191 -3.43 0.36 15.15
CA PRO A 191 -3.70 0.93 16.46
C PRO A 191 -2.42 1.45 17.11
N ARG A 192 -2.50 2.60 17.78
CA ARG A 192 -1.35 3.34 18.30
C ARG A 192 -0.51 2.48 19.22
N GLU A 193 -1.16 1.75 20.12
CA GLU A 193 -0.59 0.84 21.11
C GLU A 193 0.22 -0.30 20.48
N CYS A 194 0.02 -0.58 19.19
CA CYS A 194 0.69 -1.65 18.47
C CYS A 194 1.78 -1.17 17.50
N SER A 195 1.83 0.14 17.24
CA SER A 195 2.71 0.73 16.23
C SER A 195 4.19 0.42 16.44
N GLN A 196 4.69 0.52 17.68
CA GLN A 196 6.09 0.23 18.01
C GLN A 196 6.43 -1.25 17.88
N ALA A 197 5.56 -2.13 18.36
CA ALA A 197 5.76 -3.57 18.26
C ALA A 197 5.79 -4.03 16.80
N MET A 198 4.91 -3.47 15.96
CA MET A 198 4.94 -3.70 14.50
C MET A 198 6.26 -3.23 13.89
N LEU A 199 6.66 -1.99 14.19
CA LEU A 199 7.89 -1.41 13.63
C LEU A 199 9.12 -2.27 13.97
N SER A 200 9.23 -2.73 15.22
CA SER A 200 10.29 -3.65 15.63
C SER A 200 10.24 -4.95 14.84
N ALA A 201 9.06 -5.58 14.76
CA ALA A 201 8.91 -6.86 14.06
C ALA A 201 9.28 -6.77 12.56
N LEU A 202 8.92 -5.68 11.89
CA LEU A 202 9.29 -5.46 10.48
C LEU A 202 10.82 -5.31 10.31
N ARG A 203 11.46 -4.55 11.20
CA ARG A 203 12.92 -4.37 11.19
C ARG A 203 13.67 -5.65 11.51
N ASP A 204 13.19 -6.41 12.50
CA ASP A 204 13.76 -7.71 12.88
C ASP A 204 13.61 -8.75 11.76
N ALA A 205 12.57 -8.61 10.92
CA ALA A 205 12.37 -9.41 9.71
C ALA A 205 13.22 -8.94 8.51
N GLY A 206 14.02 -7.88 8.64
CA GLY A 206 14.95 -7.40 7.63
C GLY A 206 14.51 -6.13 6.89
N ASP A 207 13.36 -5.54 7.21
CA ASP A 207 12.94 -4.26 6.63
C ASP A 207 13.50 -3.08 7.43
N GLY A 208 14.77 -2.74 7.17
CA GLY A 208 15.45 -1.62 7.82
C GLY A 208 14.87 -0.24 7.47
N ALA A 209 14.09 -0.13 6.39
CA ALA A 209 13.48 1.12 5.95
C ALA A 209 12.10 1.35 6.57
N ALA A 210 11.50 0.34 7.22
CA ALA A 210 10.24 0.48 7.93
C ALA A 210 10.29 1.66 8.91
N ALA A 211 9.26 2.49 8.84
CA ALA A 211 9.14 3.72 9.62
C ALA A 211 7.68 4.02 9.95
N ILE A 212 7.46 4.63 11.12
CA ILE A 212 6.18 5.27 11.44
C ILE A 212 6.27 6.70 10.89
N ILE A 213 5.49 6.97 9.85
CA ILE A 213 5.54 8.23 9.09
C ILE A 213 4.49 9.25 9.54
N GLY A 214 3.62 8.89 10.48
CA GLY A 214 2.50 9.73 10.88
C GLY A 214 1.43 8.98 11.67
N GLU A 215 0.27 9.61 11.80
CA GLU A 215 -0.88 9.08 12.52
C GLU A 215 -2.20 9.43 11.83
N VAL A 216 -3.19 8.55 11.99
CA VAL A 216 -4.58 8.80 11.55
C VAL A 216 -5.27 9.65 12.60
N ALA A 217 -6.06 10.63 12.16
CA ALA A 217 -6.82 11.55 12.97
C ALA A 217 -8.29 11.59 12.54
N PRO A 218 -9.20 12.09 13.39
CA PRO A 218 -10.60 12.33 13.02
C PRO A 218 -10.76 13.28 11.82
N PRO A 219 -11.94 13.31 11.17
CA PRO A 219 -12.28 14.30 10.16
C PRO A 219 -11.94 15.73 10.57
N ARG A 220 -11.39 16.51 9.64
CA ARG A 220 -11.12 17.94 9.86
C ARG A 220 -12.25 18.81 9.29
N PRO A 221 -12.61 19.92 9.95
CA PRO A 221 -13.63 20.86 9.44
C PRO A 221 -13.23 21.57 8.14
N ASP A 222 -11.93 21.73 7.91
CA ASP A 222 -11.37 22.41 6.73
C ASP A 222 -11.38 21.53 5.46
N GLY A 223 -11.81 20.27 5.57
CA GLY A 223 -11.87 19.32 4.47
C GLY A 223 -10.50 18.79 4.00
N ALA A 224 -9.40 19.19 4.65
CA ALA A 224 -8.08 18.66 4.34
C ALA A 224 -7.98 17.20 4.82
N LEU A 225 -7.51 16.32 3.93
CA LEU A 225 -7.32 14.90 4.24
C LEU A 225 -5.99 14.65 4.94
N ILE A 226 -4.93 15.36 4.54
CA ILE A 226 -3.58 15.14 5.04
C ILE A 226 -3.01 16.45 5.56
N ARG A 227 -2.59 16.49 6.81
CA ARG A 227 -1.75 17.55 7.36
C ARG A 227 -0.29 17.11 7.31
N VAL A 228 0.61 17.96 6.82
CA VAL A 228 2.05 17.64 6.75
C VAL A 228 2.82 18.58 7.66
N VAL A 229 3.60 18.00 8.58
CA VAL A 229 4.47 18.70 9.52
C VAL A 229 5.94 18.39 9.23
N ALA A 230 6.86 19.21 9.76
CA ALA A 230 8.31 19.08 9.55
C ALA A 230 9.09 18.68 10.82
N THR A 231 8.38 18.21 11.85
CA THR A 231 8.89 17.83 13.18
C THR A 231 8.14 16.62 13.68
N GLU A 232 8.80 15.80 14.51
CA GLU A 232 8.18 14.67 15.20
C GLU A 232 6.80 15.08 15.72
N VAL A 233 5.75 14.38 15.25
CA VAL A 233 4.44 14.46 15.90
C VAL A 233 4.72 14.17 17.37
N THR A 234 4.57 15.19 18.22
CA THR A 234 4.85 15.10 19.66
C THR A 234 4.19 13.83 20.17
N ARG A 235 5.01 12.84 20.51
CA ARG A 235 4.58 11.63 21.19
C ARG A 235 4.07 12.08 22.54
N THR A 236 2.76 12.34 22.66
CA THR A 236 2.15 12.53 23.98
C THR A 236 2.46 11.26 24.76
N PRO A 237 3.24 11.33 25.86
CA PRO A 237 3.43 10.18 26.71
C PRO A 237 2.06 9.81 27.30
N ALA A 238 1.80 8.50 27.35
CA ALA A 238 0.62 7.94 28.00
C ALA A 238 0.52 8.37 29.48
#